data_AF-A0A1S1JC77-F1
#
_entry.id   AF-A0A1S1JC77-F1
#
_cell.length_a   1.000
_cell.length_b   1.000
_cell.length_c   1.000
_cell.angle_alpha   90.00
_cell.angle_beta   90.00
_cell.angle_gamma   90.00
#
_symmetry.space_group_name_H-M   'P 1'
#
loop_
_entity.id
_entity.type
_entity.pdbx_description
1 polymer ?
#
loop_
_entity_poly.entity_id
_entity_poly.type
_entity_poly.pdbx_seq_one_letter_code
_entity_poly.pdbx_strand_id
1 'polypeptide(L)'
;MKKLVSVIMVALVLYTVNSCTKREEDEIADCLTEAIFVKLHNSTDATNPKLMNYSVGYSGSGTLIGVKWTFGDGTTGTGKDITHTYPAAGTYEVSAEVTVGINGSECTSIPKRTVTIN
;
A
#
# COMPACT_ATOMS: atom_id res chain seq x y z
N MET A 1 48.62 27.17 -48.08
CA MET A 1 49.65 27.42 -47.04
C MET A 1 48.98 27.42 -45.67
N LYS A 2 49.38 26.50 -44.77
CA LYS A 2 49.33 26.57 -43.27
C LYS A 2 47.91 26.55 -42.63
N LYS A 3 47.50 25.66 -41.72
CA LYS A 3 48.14 24.58 -40.94
C LYS A 3 47.10 23.49 -40.54
N LEU A 4 47.61 22.28 -40.36
CA LEU A 4 46.98 21.09 -39.81
C LEU A 4 47.19 21.00 -38.28
N VAL A 5 46.32 20.23 -37.61
CA VAL A 5 46.40 19.56 -36.29
C VAL A 5 46.05 20.35 -35.02
N SER A 6 44.94 19.97 -34.36
CA SER A 6 44.95 19.58 -32.93
C SER A 6 43.70 18.75 -32.60
N VAL A 7 43.95 17.48 -32.25
CA VAL A 7 42.99 16.49 -31.76
C VAL A 7 42.93 16.62 -30.25
N ILE A 8 41.78 16.96 -29.65
CA ILE A 8 41.51 16.70 -28.23
C ILE A 8 40.06 16.20 -28.06
N MET A 9 40.01 14.99 -27.52
CA MET A 9 38.89 14.17 -27.06
C MET A 9 37.90 14.95 -26.18
N VAL A 10 36.60 14.96 -26.52
CA VAL A 10 35.52 15.25 -25.56
C VAL A 10 34.50 14.12 -25.65
N ALA A 11 34.26 13.52 -24.49
CA ALA A 11 33.59 12.26 -24.28
C ALA A 11 32.13 12.25 -24.78
N LEU A 12 31.75 11.09 -25.31
CA LEU A 12 30.38 10.62 -25.50
C LEU A 12 29.57 10.84 -24.22
N VAL A 13 28.58 11.72 -24.25
CA VAL A 13 27.55 11.75 -23.21
C VAL A 13 26.33 11.00 -23.72
N LEU A 14 26.32 9.69 -23.46
CA LEU A 14 25.11 8.87 -23.50
C LEU A 14 24.21 9.31 -22.33
N TYR A 15 23.39 10.34 -22.53
CA TYR A 15 22.26 10.59 -21.64
C TYR A 15 21.17 9.57 -21.96
N THR A 16 21.18 8.44 -21.25
CA THR A 16 20.05 7.53 -21.21
C THR A 16 18.86 8.28 -20.62
N VAL A 17 17.85 8.55 -21.43
CA VAL A 17 16.53 9.00 -20.96
C VAL A 17 15.83 7.84 -20.26
N ASN A 18 16.25 7.52 -19.04
CA ASN A 18 15.41 6.76 -18.11
C ASN A 18 14.38 7.73 -17.52
N SER A 19 13.41 8.14 -18.33
CA SER A 19 12.21 8.81 -17.82
C SER A 19 11.05 7.83 -17.94
N CYS A 20 10.97 6.91 -16.98
CA CYS A 20 9.71 6.26 -16.65
C CYS A 20 8.89 7.28 -15.87
N THR A 21 8.18 8.17 -16.56
CA THR A 21 7.12 8.96 -15.94
C THR A 21 5.80 8.28 -16.26
N LYS A 22 5.32 7.44 -15.33
CA LYS A 22 3.89 7.11 -15.31
C LYS A 22 3.16 8.41 -14.93
N ARG A 23 2.48 8.99 -15.91
CA ARG A 23 1.59 10.12 -15.73
C ARG A 23 0.21 9.55 -15.41
N GLU A 24 -0.19 9.67 -14.16
CA GLU A 24 -1.57 9.50 -13.72
C GLU A 24 -2.03 10.89 -13.29
N GLU A 25 -2.50 11.68 -14.26
CA GLU A 25 -3.34 12.85 -14.00
C GLU A 25 -4.76 12.33 -14.10
N ASP A 26 -5.43 12.13 -12.96
CA ASP A 26 -6.90 12.15 -12.81
C ASP A 26 -7.20 12.20 -11.30
N GLU A 27 -7.87 13.28 -10.87
CA GLU A 27 -8.32 13.57 -9.49
C GLU A 27 -7.34 13.17 -8.37
N ILE A 28 -6.40 14.07 -8.06
CA ILE A 28 -5.57 13.93 -6.87
C ILE A 28 -6.49 14.15 -5.66
N ALA A 29 -7.10 13.08 -5.16
CA ALA A 29 -7.50 13.05 -3.76
C ALA A 29 -6.26 13.48 -2.96
N ASP A 30 -6.40 14.53 -2.15
CA ASP A 30 -5.34 15.25 -1.43
C ASP A 30 -4.69 14.40 -0.30
N CYS A 31 -4.59 13.09 -0.55
CA CYS A 31 -4.04 12.06 0.32
C CYS A 31 -2.55 11.83 0.06
N LEU A 32 -1.99 12.42 -1.00
CA LEU A 32 -0.61 12.21 -1.44
C LEU A 32 0.35 13.33 -1.03
N THR A 33 -0.16 14.47 -0.60
CA THR A 33 0.61 15.60 -0.04
C THR A 33 0.92 15.39 1.45
N GLU A 34 0.07 14.62 2.15
CA GLU A 34 0.22 14.23 3.54
C GLU A 34 0.60 12.75 3.64
N ALA A 35 1.71 12.44 4.30
CA ALA A 35 2.20 11.07 4.40
C ALA A 35 1.30 10.24 5.35
N ILE A 36 0.33 9.53 4.77
CA ILE A 36 -0.46 8.51 5.48
C ILE A 36 0.27 7.18 5.40
N PHE A 37 0.54 6.57 6.56
CA PHE A 37 1.06 5.22 6.65
C PHE A 37 0.02 4.31 7.28
N VAL A 38 -0.44 3.34 6.50
CA VAL A 38 -1.34 2.27 6.96
C VAL A 38 -0.57 0.95 6.92
N LYS A 39 -0.63 0.20 8.02
CA LYS A 39 -0.02 -1.13 8.14
C LYS A 39 -1.07 -2.15 8.56
N LEU A 40 -1.17 -3.23 7.79
CA LEU A 40 -1.98 -4.39 8.14
C LEU A 40 -1.12 -5.38 8.93
N HIS A 41 -1.52 -5.64 10.16
CA HIS A 41 -0.97 -6.66 11.02
C HIS A 41 -1.94 -7.84 11.11
N ASN A 42 -1.38 -9.04 11.21
CA ASN A 42 -2.13 -10.24 11.51
C ASN A 42 -1.30 -11.18 12.36
N SER A 43 -1.98 -11.98 13.18
CA SER A 43 -1.39 -13.07 13.95
C SER A 43 -2.41 -14.20 14.11
N THR A 44 -1.92 -15.44 14.08
CA THR A 44 -2.75 -16.61 14.40
C THR A 44 -3.01 -16.67 15.90
N ASP A 45 -4.21 -17.05 16.29
CA ASP A 45 -4.54 -17.30 17.68
C ASP A 45 -3.71 -18.48 18.23
N ALA A 46 -3.31 -18.37 19.49
CA ALA A 46 -2.44 -19.36 20.13
C ALA A 46 -3.15 -20.70 20.40
N THR A 47 -4.47 -20.70 20.45
CA THR A 47 -5.30 -21.87 20.81
C THR A 47 -6.08 -22.42 19.63
N ASN A 48 -6.40 -21.58 18.64
CA ASN A 48 -7.13 -21.98 17.44
C ASN A 48 -6.39 -21.55 16.16
N PRO A 49 -5.75 -22.48 15.42
CA PRO A 49 -4.98 -22.15 14.21
C PRO A 49 -5.84 -21.61 13.05
N LYS A 50 -7.17 -21.75 13.12
CA LYS A 50 -8.11 -21.17 12.14
C LYS A 50 -8.61 -19.78 12.53
N LEU A 51 -8.36 -19.35 13.76
CA LEU A 51 -8.70 -18.01 14.23
C LEU A 51 -7.52 -17.08 13.98
N MET A 52 -7.75 -16.03 13.21
CA MET A 52 -6.77 -14.98 12.95
C MET A 52 -7.20 -13.68 13.62
N ASN A 53 -6.25 -13.02 14.25
CA ASN A 53 -6.38 -11.67 14.77
C ASN A 53 -5.80 -10.71 13.72
N TYR A 54 -6.51 -9.62 13.45
CA TYR A 54 -6.10 -8.56 12.53
C TYR A 54 -6.14 -7.21 13.22
N SER A 55 -5.21 -6.35 12.85
CA SER A 55 -5.24 -4.95 13.26
C SER A 55 -4.66 -4.01 12.21
N VAL A 56 -5.17 -2.79 12.19
CA VAL A 56 -4.63 -1.69 11.38
C VAL A 56 -3.80 -0.76 12.24
N GLY A 57 -2.51 -0.67 11.94
CA GLY A 57 -1.65 0.43 12.36
C GLY A 57 -1.87 1.63 11.44
N TYR A 58 -2.10 2.81 12.00
CA TYR A 58 -2.25 4.05 11.25
C TYR A 58 -1.38 5.14 11.87
N SER A 59 -0.64 5.87 11.04
CA SER A 59 0.07 7.09 11.41
C SER A 59 0.03 8.09 10.25
N GLY A 60 -0.42 9.30 10.52
CA GLY A 60 -0.57 10.37 9.53
C GLY A 60 -1.28 11.56 10.17
N SER A 61 -1.40 12.65 9.43
CA SER A 61 -2.07 13.90 9.85
C SER A 61 -3.60 13.83 9.83
N GLY A 62 -4.18 12.85 9.14
CA GLY A 62 -5.63 12.64 9.11
C GLY A 62 -6.19 11.92 10.33
N THR A 63 -7.53 11.89 10.42
CA THR A 63 -8.28 11.15 11.44
C THR A 63 -8.78 9.83 10.86
N LEU A 64 -8.53 8.70 11.53
CA LEU A 64 -9.11 7.42 11.13
C LEU A 64 -10.63 7.45 11.31
N ILE A 65 -11.37 7.38 10.20
CA ILE A 65 -12.84 7.36 10.19
C ILE A 65 -13.35 5.93 10.32
N GLY A 66 -12.75 4.99 9.60
CA GLY A 66 -13.25 3.63 9.57
C GLY A 66 -12.29 2.62 8.97
N VAL A 67 -12.54 1.35 9.28
CA VAL A 67 -11.86 0.19 8.69
C VAL A 67 -12.89 -0.86 8.35
N LYS A 68 -12.90 -1.32 7.10
CA LYS A 68 -13.71 -2.43 6.61
C LYS A 68 -12.79 -3.53 6.09
N TRP A 69 -13.09 -4.78 6.42
CA TRP A 69 -12.29 -5.93 6.08
C TRP A 69 -12.98 -6.82 5.05
N THR A 70 -12.18 -7.41 4.18
CA THR A 70 -12.57 -8.57 3.37
C THR A 70 -11.57 -9.68 3.64
N PHE A 71 -12.03 -10.86 4.04
CA PHE A 71 -11.13 -11.94 4.47
C PHE A 71 -10.74 -12.91 3.34
N GLY A 72 -11.29 -12.73 2.13
CA GLY A 72 -11.00 -13.61 0.99
C GLY A 72 -11.80 -14.92 0.96
N ASP A 73 -12.60 -15.19 2.00
CA ASP A 73 -13.52 -16.33 2.08
C ASP A 73 -14.99 -15.96 1.79
N GLY A 74 -15.21 -14.73 1.31
CA GLY A 74 -16.54 -14.16 1.04
C GLY A 74 -17.17 -13.43 2.23
N THR A 75 -16.57 -13.50 3.41
CA THR A 75 -17.05 -12.76 4.59
C THR A 75 -16.34 -11.41 4.75
N THR A 76 -16.97 -10.53 5.53
CA THR A 76 -16.50 -9.15 5.77
C THR A 76 -16.61 -8.78 7.25
N GLY A 77 -15.86 -7.78 7.68
CA GLY A 77 -15.95 -7.24 9.03
C GLY A 77 -15.65 -5.75 9.09
N THR A 78 -15.79 -5.14 10.27
CA THR A 78 -15.50 -3.72 10.50
C THR A 78 -14.79 -3.52 11.83
N GLY A 79 -14.00 -2.45 11.93
CA GLY A 79 -13.26 -2.09 13.14
C GLY A 79 -11.74 -2.14 12.94
N LYS A 80 -11.02 -1.35 13.74
CA LYS A 80 -9.55 -1.24 13.67
C LYS A 80 -8.86 -2.56 14.03
N ASP A 81 -9.41 -3.26 15.03
CA ASP A 81 -8.97 -4.56 15.51
C ASP A 81 -10.15 -5.53 15.35
N ILE A 82 -9.90 -6.71 14.80
CA ILE A 82 -10.94 -7.72 14.55
C ILE A 82 -10.35 -9.12 14.58
N THR A 83 -11.19 -10.10 14.93
CA THR A 83 -10.86 -11.52 14.81
C THR A 83 -11.76 -12.18 13.77
N HIS A 84 -11.21 -13.16 13.06
CA HIS A 84 -11.95 -13.91 12.05
C HIS A 84 -11.57 -15.39 12.07
N THR A 85 -12.57 -16.26 12.07
CA THR A 85 -12.37 -17.72 12.04
C THR A 85 -12.64 -18.24 10.64
N TYR A 86 -11.63 -18.83 10.02
CA TYR A 86 -11.77 -19.41 8.68
C TYR A 86 -12.42 -20.79 8.72
N PRO A 87 -13.30 -21.12 7.77
CA PRO A 87 -13.98 -22.41 7.73
C PRO A 87 -13.02 -23.57 7.36
N ALA A 88 -12.04 -23.31 6.50
CA ALA A 88 -11.11 -24.29 5.97
C ALA A 88 -9.66 -23.80 6.02
N ALA A 89 -8.73 -24.76 5.99
CA ALA A 89 -7.33 -24.48 5.75
C ALA A 89 -7.14 -24.04 4.29
N GLY A 90 -6.19 -23.16 4.04
CA GLY A 90 -5.97 -22.58 2.72
C GLY A 90 -5.26 -21.23 2.76
N THR A 91 -5.11 -20.64 1.59
CA THR A 91 -4.52 -19.31 1.44
C THR A 91 -5.61 -18.31 1.09
N TYR A 92 -5.61 -17.18 1.80
CA TYR A 92 -6.62 -16.14 1.64
C TYR A 92 -5.95 -14.77 1.42
N GLU A 93 -6.50 -13.96 0.50
CA GLU A 93 -6.13 -12.55 0.37
C GLU A 93 -7.04 -11.72 1.26
N VAL A 94 -6.47 -11.17 2.33
CA VAL A 94 -7.15 -10.26 3.25
C VAL A 94 -6.89 -8.83 2.80
N SER A 95 -7.92 -7.99 2.82
CA SER A 95 -7.79 -6.56 2.60
C SER A 95 -8.47 -5.76 3.72
N ALA A 96 -7.89 -4.61 4.04
CA ALA A 96 -8.50 -3.63 4.94
C ALA A 96 -8.70 -2.32 4.16
N GLU A 97 -9.94 -1.94 3.92
CA GLU A 97 -10.31 -0.63 3.38
C GLU A 97 -10.34 0.37 4.55
N VAL A 98 -9.36 1.24 4.59
CA VAL A 98 -9.10 2.20 5.68
C VAL A 98 -9.47 3.60 5.19
N THR A 99 -10.51 4.18 5.79
CA THR A 99 -10.98 5.54 5.48
C THR A 99 -10.42 6.52 6.50
N VAL A 100 -9.80 7.59 6.01
CA VAL A 100 -9.15 8.64 6.80
C VAL A 100 -9.68 10.00 6.36
N GLY A 101 -10.11 10.84 7.30
CA GLY A 101 -10.50 12.22 7.04
C GLY A 101 -9.32 13.17 7.13
N ILE A 102 -9.08 13.96 6.07
CA ILE A 102 -7.99 14.93 5.96
C ILE A 102 -8.55 16.23 5.40
N ASN A 103 -8.40 17.34 6.13
CA ASN A 103 -8.76 18.70 5.67
C ASN A 103 -10.18 18.82 5.05
N GLY A 104 -11.15 18.04 5.57
CA GLY A 104 -12.53 18.02 5.07
C GLY A 104 -12.78 17.09 3.86
N SER A 105 -11.76 16.37 3.41
CA SER A 105 -11.85 15.29 2.41
C SER A 105 -11.69 13.91 3.07
N GLU A 106 -12.13 12.85 2.38
CA GLU A 106 -11.88 11.47 2.79
C GLU A 106 -10.89 10.79 1.86
N CYS A 107 -10.00 10.00 2.46
CA CYS A 107 -8.93 9.26 1.82
C CYS A 107 -9.07 7.78 2.14
N THR A 108 -9.04 6.93 1.11
CA THR A 108 -9.14 5.48 1.30
C THR A 108 -7.81 4.80 0.94
N SER A 109 -7.31 3.98 1.85
CA SER A 109 -6.16 3.10 1.63
C SER A 109 -6.58 1.65 1.76
N ILE A 110 -6.11 0.78 0.86
CA ILE A 110 -6.52 -0.64 0.84
C ILE A 110 -5.28 -1.55 0.91
N PRO A 111 -4.57 -1.63 2.05
CA PRO A 111 -3.53 -2.64 2.24
C PRO A 111 -4.11 -4.05 2.08
N LYS A 112 -3.32 -4.90 1.43
CA LYS A 112 -3.61 -6.32 1.23
C LYS A 112 -2.55 -7.19 1.86
N ARG A 113 -2.95 -8.39 2.28
CA ARG A 113 -2.02 -9.40 2.79
C ARG A 113 -2.53 -10.81 2.50
N THR A 114 -1.63 -11.63 1.98
CA THR A 114 -1.85 -13.08 1.88
C THR A 114 -1.59 -13.73 3.24
N VAL A 115 -2.53 -14.52 3.73
CA VAL A 115 -2.40 -15.33 4.95
C VAL A 115 -2.60 -16.80 4.63
N THR A 116 -1.91 -17.66 5.37
CA THR A 116 -2.06 -19.12 5.26
C THR A 116 -2.70 -19.63 6.55
N ILE A 117 -3.80 -20.35 6.39
CA ILE A 117 -4.55 -20.99 7.46
C ILE A 117 -4.25 -22.49 7.41
N ASN A 118 -3.89 -23.06 8.56
CA ASN A 118 -3.49 -24.46 8.71
C ASN A 118 -4.60 -25.32 9.33
#